data_AF-A0A1B3E0Q0-F1
#
_entry.id   AF-A0A1B3E0Q0-F1
#
_cell.length_a   1.000
_cell.length_b   1.000
_cell.length_c   1.000
_cell.angle_alpha   90.00
_cell.angle_beta   90.00
_cell.angle_gamma   90.00
#
_symmetry.space_group_name_H-M   'P 1'
#
loop_
_entity.id
_entity.type
_entity.pdbx_description
1 polymer ?
#
loop_
_entity_poly.entity_id
_entity_poly.type
_entity_poly.pdbx_seq_one_letter_code
_entity_poly.pdbx_strand_id
1 'polypeptide(L)'
;MFLGHRIADRRMLGLICKWLQAGVMEDGRRLAATKGTPQGAVISPLLANIYLHYVLDLWARQWRQRHARGDVIVVRYADDSVVGFRTQWQAQQFLVQLQERLARFGLSLNASKTRLIEFGRFAAENRRRRGLGKPETFDFLGFTHCCSTNRSGGFQIRRLTVKKRMRATLLAIREELKRRRHESVPVVGQWLARVVSGYFNYHAVPGNLIRLGGFRLAVCRLWRQALKRRSQRNRLQWSRFGRLADLYIPSPRNAHPYPEDRFASRT
;
A
#
# COMPACT_ATOMS: atom_id res chain seq x y z
N MET A 1 18.86 9.25 -22.63
CA MET A 1 17.58 8.77 -22.05
C MET A 1 17.63 7.25 -21.97
N PHE A 2 17.31 6.62 -20.82
CA PHE A 2 17.45 5.17 -20.65
C PHE A 2 16.68 4.32 -21.67
N LEU A 3 15.59 4.88 -22.22
CA LEU A 3 14.80 4.24 -23.30
C LEU A 3 15.62 3.98 -24.57
N GLY A 4 16.62 4.81 -24.87
CA GLY A 4 17.50 4.63 -26.03
C GLY A 4 18.41 3.40 -25.94
N HIS A 5 18.51 2.74 -24.77
CA HIS A 5 19.22 1.47 -24.67
C HIS A 5 18.44 0.29 -25.27
N ARG A 6 17.12 0.42 -25.44
CA ARG A 6 16.26 -0.64 -25.99
C ARG A 6 15.45 -0.21 -27.21
N ILE A 7 15.26 1.09 -27.40
CA ILE A 7 14.52 1.65 -28.53
C ILE A 7 15.51 2.33 -29.47
N ALA A 8 15.70 1.75 -30.65
CA ALA A 8 16.54 2.33 -31.70
C ALA A 8 15.80 3.43 -32.50
N ASP A 9 14.46 3.44 -32.48
CA ASP A 9 13.65 4.42 -33.20
C ASP A 9 13.75 5.83 -32.59
N ARG A 10 14.48 6.70 -33.28
CA ARG A 10 14.68 8.10 -32.90
C ARG A 10 13.40 8.93 -32.97
N ARG A 11 12.43 8.60 -33.82
CA ARG A 11 11.15 9.32 -33.94
C ARG A 11 10.29 9.05 -32.71
N MET A 12 10.22 7.79 -32.28
CA MET A 12 9.51 7.40 -31.06
C MET A 12 10.15 8.04 -29.82
N LEU A 13 11.47 8.02 -29.71
CA LEU A 13 12.19 8.73 -28.63
C LEU A 13 11.90 10.24 -28.65
N GLY A 14 11.87 10.84 -29.84
CA GLY A 14 11.49 12.24 -30.03
C GLY A 14 10.07 12.56 -29.54
N LEU A 15 9.10 11.68 -29.81
CA LEU A 15 7.72 11.84 -29.33
C LEU A 15 7.63 11.73 -27.80
N ILE A 16 8.32 10.76 -27.20
CA ILE A 16 8.35 10.61 -25.74
C ILE A 16 9.00 11.83 -25.09
N CYS A 17 10.09 12.35 -25.65
CA CYS A 17 10.71 13.60 -25.18
C CYS A 17 9.73 14.79 -25.27
N LYS A 18 9.01 14.92 -26.39
CA LYS A 18 7.97 15.96 -26.54
C LYS A 18 6.85 15.81 -25.52
N TRP A 19 6.40 14.59 -25.22
CA TRP A 19 5.39 14.34 -24.18
C TRP A 19 5.87 14.64 -22.76
N LEU A 20 7.16 14.42 -22.47
CA LEU A 20 7.76 14.77 -21.19
C LEU A 20 7.95 16.29 -21.03
N GLN A 21 8.20 16.99 -22.14
CA GLN A 21 8.39 18.45 -22.18
C GLN A 21 7.07 19.23 -22.33
N ALA A 22 6.00 18.58 -22.80
CA ALA A 22 4.69 19.16 -22.87
C ALA A 22 4.25 19.58 -21.46
N GLY A 23 4.29 20.88 -21.18
CA GLY A 23 3.96 21.44 -19.88
C GLY A 23 2.56 21.11 -19.39
N VAL A 24 2.33 21.32 -18.08
CA VAL A 24 0.98 21.33 -17.51
C VAL A 24 0.35 22.69 -17.84
N MET A 25 -0.89 22.69 -18.34
CA MET A 25 -1.72 23.90 -18.42
C MET A 25 -2.40 24.09 -17.06
N GLU A 26 -1.99 25.12 -16.32
CA GLU A 26 -2.72 25.64 -15.16
C GLU A 26 -3.26 27.03 -15.53
N ASP A 27 -4.57 27.24 -15.35
CA ASP A 27 -5.26 28.52 -15.52
C ASP A 27 -4.93 29.29 -16.83
N GLY A 28 -4.93 28.58 -17.96
CA GLY A 28 -4.75 29.18 -19.29
C GLY A 28 -3.32 29.63 -19.61
N ARG A 29 -2.33 29.31 -18.75
CA ARG A 29 -0.91 29.60 -18.99
C ARG A 29 -0.12 28.30 -19.13
N ARG A 30 0.72 28.21 -20.17
CA ARG A 30 1.65 27.09 -20.37
C ARG A 30 2.84 27.25 -19.44
N LEU A 31 2.92 26.42 -18.39
CA LEU A 31 4.14 26.30 -17.58
C LEU A 31 5.03 25.23 -18.21
N ALA A 32 6.23 25.61 -18.65
CA ALA A 32 7.23 24.64 -19.11
C ALA A 32 7.57 23.68 -17.95
N ALA A 33 7.47 22.37 -18.19
CA ALA A 33 7.77 21.36 -17.18
C ALA A 33 9.29 21.29 -16.95
N THR A 34 9.81 22.08 -16.01
CA THR A 34 11.26 22.14 -15.74
C THR A 34 11.75 20.94 -14.91
N LYS A 35 10.87 20.25 -14.15
CA LYS A 35 11.16 19.00 -13.44
C LYS A 35 9.87 18.19 -13.22
N GLY A 36 9.86 16.95 -13.71
CA GLY A 36 8.75 16.00 -13.53
C GLY A 36 7.83 15.91 -14.74
N THR A 37 7.28 14.72 -14.97
CA THR A 37 6.25 14.50 -15.98
C THR A 37 4.95 15.19 -15.57
N PRO A 38 4.17 15.75 -16.51
CA PRO A 38 2.83 16.26 -16.22
C PRO A 38 2.01 15.23 -15.44
N GLN A 39 1.49 15.61 -14.27
CA GLN A 39 0.56 14.76 -13.51
C GLN A 39 -0.72 14.59 -14.35
N GLY A 40 -0.89 13.42 -14.98
CA GLY A 40 -2.04 13.12 -15.83
C GLY A 40 -1.70 12.56 -17.21
N ALA A 41 -0.43 12.60 -17.63
CA ALA A 41 -0.05 11.89 -18.85
C ALA A 41 -0.08 10.36 -18.62
N VAL A 42 -0.88 9.64 -19.40
CA VAL A 42 -1.12 8.18 -19.28
C VAL A 42 0.19 7.38 -19.28
N ILE A 43 1.23 7.88 -19.94
CA ILE A 43 2.55 7.22 -20.05
C ILE A 43 3.46 7.42 -18.83
N SER A 44 3.20 8.42 -17.98
CA SER A 44 4.09 8.79 -16.88
C SER A 44 4.41 7.64 -15.91
N PRO A 45 3.44 6.79 -15.48
CA PRO A 45 3.73 5.65 -14.62
C PRO A 45 4.67 4.62 -15.26
N LEU A 46 4.58 4.45 -16.60
CA LEU A 46 5.47 3.55 -17.34
C LEU A 46 6.88 4.12 -17.37
N LEU A 47 7.04 5.39 -17.73
CA LEU A 47 8.35 6.05 -17.82
C LEU A 47 9.05 6.09 -16.46
N ALA A 48 8.31 6.37 -15.38
CA ALA A 48 8.85 6.34 -14.03
C ALA A 48 9.37 4.95 -13.64
N ASN A 49 8.63 3.88 -13.98
CA ASN A 49 9.06 2.51 -13.72
C ASN A 49 10.28 2.11 -14.54
N ILE A 50 10.36 2.51 -15.81
CA ILE A 50 11.54 2.28 -16.64
C ILE A 50 12.74 3.02 -16.05
N TYR A 51 12.57 4.28 -15.64
CA TYR A 51 13.64 5.05 -15.02
C TYR A 51 14.18 4.37 -13.74
N LEU A 52 13.29 4.00 -12.82
CA LEU A 52 13.66 3.31 -11.58
C LEU A 52 14.23 1.92 -11.83
N HIS A 53 13.88 1.25 -12.93
CA HIS A 53 14.50 -0.01 -13.30
C HIS A 53 16.02 0.13 -13.50
N TYR A 54 16.46 1.17 -14.21
CA TYR A 54 17.89 1.40 -14.45
C TYR A 54 18.61 2.02 -13.25
N VAL A 55 17.96 2.97 -12.58
CA VAL A 55 18.57 3.72 -11.49
C VAL A 55 18.67 2.88 -10.22
N LEU A 56 17.63 2.10 -9.91
CA LEU A 56 17.49 1.35 -8.67
C LEU A 56 17.60 -0.17 -8.88
N ASP A 57 16.77 -0.80 -9.72
CA ASP A 57 16.69 -2.27 -9.75
C ASP A 57 18.01 -2.91 -10.24
N LEU A 58 18.53 -2.45 -11.38
CA LEU A 58 19.78 -2.98 -11.94
C LEU A 58 20.98 -2.67 -11.04
N TRP A 59 21.01 -1.46 -10.46
CA TRP A 59 22.06 -1.08 -9.52
C TRP A 59 22.01 -1.93 -8.24
N ALA A 60 20.83 -2.17 -7.66
CA ALA A 60 20.66 -2.99 -6.47
C ALA A 60 21.05 -4.45 -6.72
N ARG A 61 20.75 -4.99 -7.92
CA ARG A 61 21.22 -6.33 -8.34
C ARG A 61 22.74 -6.40 -8.42
N GLN A 62 23.37 -5.40 -9.03
CA GLN A 62 24.82 -5.32 -9.13
C GLN A 62 25.47 -5.14 -7.74
N TRP A 63 24.88 -4.31 -6.88
CA TRP A 63 25.33 -4.12 -5.51
C TRP A 63 25.27 -5.43 -4.72
N ARG A 64 24.17 -6.18 -4.87
CA ARG A 64 23.99 -7.50 -4.25
C ARG A 64 25.10 -8.46 -4.67
N GLN A 65 25.48 -8.50 -5.94
CA GLN A 65 26.55 -9.39 -6.42
C GLN A 65 27.94 -9.04 -5.86
N ARG A 66 28.21 -7.76 -5.59
CA ARG A 66 29.55 -7.29 -5.18
C ARG A 66 29.75 -7.18 -3.67
N HIS A 67 28.72 -6.72 -2.95
CA HIS A 67 28.85 -6.32 -1.54
C HIS A 67 27.99 -7.17 -0.60
N ALA A 68 27.00 -7.91 -1.10
CA ALA A 68 26.13 -8.67 -0.20
C ALA A 68 26.82 -9.92 0.33
N ARG A 69 26.95 -10.00 1.65
CA ARG A 69 27.17 -11.22 2.41
C ARG A 69 25.83 -11.71 2.96
N GLY A 70 25.32 -12.82 2.42
CA GLY A 70 24.03 -13.39 2.81
C GLY A 70 22.82 -12.81 2.05
N ASP A 71 21.63 -13.04 2.61
CA ASP A 71 20.38 -12.78 1.89
C ASP A 71 20.04 -11.29 1.81
N VAL A 72 19.67 -10.86 0.61
CA VAL A 72 19.15 -9.52 0.31
C VAL A 72 17.84 -9.68 -0.46
N ILE A 73 16.79 -9.08 0.06
CA ILE A 73 15.45 -9.10 -0.53
C ILE A 73 15.11 -7.68 -0.94
N VAL A 74 14.75 -7.47 -2.21
CA VAL A 74 14.29 -6.18 -2.73
C VAL A 74 12.86 -6.34 -3.20
N VAL A 75 11.95 -5.57 -2.62
CA VAL A 75 10.55 -5.47 -3.06
C VAL A 75 10.27 -4.03 -3.43
N ARG A 76 9.89 -3.78 -4.68
CA ARG A 76 9.54 -2.45 -5.18
C ARG A 76 8.14 -2.46 -5.77
N TYR A 77 7.40 -1.40 -5.50
CA TYR A 77 6.12 -1.11 -6.13
C TYR A 77 6.07 0.37 -6.50
N ALA A 78 6.16 0.67 -7.79
CA ALA A 78 6.37 2.03 -8.28
C ALA A 78 7.58 2.69 -7.58
N ASP A 79 7.35 3.77 -6.84
CA ASP A 79 8.34 4.52 -6.06
C ASP A 79 8.58 3.95 -4.65
N ASP A 80 7.64 3.18 -4.10
CA ASP A 80 7.74 2.61 -2.76
C ASP A 80 8.58 1.32 -2.78
N SER A 81 9.56 1.22 -1.89
CA SER A 81 10.53 0.12 -1.88
C SER A 81 10.84 -0.33 -0.45
N VAL A 82 10.92 -1.65 -0.27
CA VAL A 82 11.38 -2.30 0.97
C VAL A 82 12.56 -3.17 0.62
N VAL A 83 13.68 -2.96 1.32
CA VAL A 83 14.90 -3.74 1.14
C VAL A 83 15.29 -4.39 2.46
N GLY A 84 15.37 -5.72 2.47
CA GLY A 84 15.75 -6.54 3.62
C GLY A 84 17.18 -7.05 3.49
N PHE A 85 17.91 -7.05 4.61
CA PHE A 85 19.29 -7.51 4.69
C PHE A 85 19.46 -8.45 5.89
N ARG A 86 20.41 -9.38 5.80
CA ARG A 86 20.77 -10.25 6.92
C ARG A 86 21.41 -9.48 8.09
N THR A 87 22.20 -8.45 7.81
CA THR A 87 22.93 -7.68 8.84
C THR A 87 22.59 -6.20 8.80
N GLN A 88 22.63 -5.54 9.96
CA GLN A 88 22.40 -4.09 10.08
C GLN A 88 23.45 -3.28 9.32
N TRP A 89 24.72 -3.70 9.38
CA TRP A 89 25.82 -3.00 8.72
C TRP A 89 25.60 -2.92 7.20
N GLN A 90 25.18 -4.01 6.56
CA GLN A 90 24.87 -4.01 5.13
C GLN A 90 23.70 -3.09 4.79
N ALA A 91 22.68 -3.05 5.64
CA ALA A 91 21.54 -2.17 5.43
C ALA A 91 21.92 -0.69 5.51
N GLN A 92 22.80 -0.33 6.45
CA GLN A 92 23.35 1.03 6.57
C GLN A 92 24.22 1.39 5.36
N GLN A 93 25.13 0.50 4.96
CA GLN A 93 25.98 0.69 3.79
C GLN A 93 25.16 0.87 2.51
N PHE A 94 24.15 0.02 2.31
CA PHE A 94 23.25 0.12 1.17
C PHE A 94 22.48 1.45 1.16
N LEU A 95 21.99 1.90 2.32
CA LEU A 95 21.23 3.14 2.42
C LEU A 95 22.07 4.36 2.00
N VAL A 96 23.31 4.45 2.50
CA VAL A 96 24.23 5.55 2.14
C VAL A 96 24.52 5.54 0.64
N GLN A 97 24.91 4.39 0.09
CA GLN A 97 25.24 4.27 -1.33
C GLN A 97 24.01 4.46 -2.24
N LEU A 98 22.83 4.07 -1.78
CA LEU A 98 21.57 4.33 -2.49
C LEU A 98 21.28 5.83 -2.55
N GLN A 99 21.50 6.56 -1.45
CA GLN A 99 21.30 8.00 -1.42
C GLN A 99 22.24 8.72 -2.39
N GLU A 100 23.53 8.35 -2.41
CA GLU A 100 24.51 8.85 -3.38
C GLU A 100 24.13 8.50 -4.82
N ARG A 101 23.71 7.25 -5.05
CA ARG A 101 23.25 6.79 -6.36
C ARG A 101 22.08 7.64 -6.85
N LEU A 102 21.03 7.78 -6.05
CA LEU A 102 19.84 8.55 -6.43
C LEU A 102 20.18 10.03 -6.68
N ALA A 103 21.05 10.63 -5.87
CA ALA A 103 21.49 12.01 -6.06
C ALA A 103 22.16 12.24 -7.43
N ARG A 104 23.00 11.29 -7.90
CA ARG A 104 23.59 11.34 -9.25
C ARG A 104 22.56 11.31 -10.38
N PHE A 105 21.36 10.78 -10.10
CA PHE A 105 20.23 10.71 -11.02
C PHE A 105 19.15 11.76 -10.70
N GLY A 106 19.49 12.80 -9.94
CA GLY A 106 18.58 13.91 -9.63
C GLY A 106 17.40 13.53 -8.74
N LEU A 107 17.46 12.39 -8.05
CA LEU A 107 16.46 11.93 -7.10
C LEU A 107 16.96 12.07 -5.66
N SER A 108 16.04 12.31 -4.73
CA SER A 108 16.34 12.33 -3.30
C SER A 108 15.44 11.36 -2.54
N LEU A 109 16.01 10.70 -1.52
CA LEU A 109 15.23 9.89 -0.59
C LEU A 109 14.43 10.80 0.35
N ASN A 110 13.20 10.40 0.64
CA ASN A 110 12.41 11.11 1.64
C ASN A 110 12.86 10.69 3.04
N ALA A 111 13.58 11.57 3.73
CA ALA A 111 14.12 11.34 5.07
C ALA A 111 13.04 11.01 6.12
N SER A 112 11.83 11.58 5.99
CA SER A 112 10.72 11.29 6.92
C SER A 112 10.11 9.90 6.73
N LYS A 113 10.23 9.33 5.53
CA LYS A 113 9.67 8.01 5.19
C LYS A 113 10.71 6.89 5.31
N THR A 114 11.97 7.20 5.04
CA THR A 114 13.06 6.21 4.99
C THR A 114 13.52 5.90 6.41
N ARG A 115 13.42 4.63 6.81
CA ARG A 115 13.79 4.19 8.16
C ARG A 115 14.47 2.84 8.10
N LEU A 116 15.49 2.67 8.93
CA LEU A 116 16.11 1.38 9.19
C LEU A 116 15.45 0.76 10.40
N ILE A 117 14.92 -0.46 10.25
CA ILE A 117 14.24 -1.17 11.33
C ILE A 117 14.80 -2.57 11.47
N GLU A 118 14.78 -3.09 12.69
CA GLU A 118 15.08 -4.50 12.93
C GLU A 118 13.82 -5.35 12.75
N PHE A 119 13.85 -6.23 11.75
CA PHE A 119 12.70 -7.02 11.33
C PHE A 119 13.12 -8.44 10.92
N GLY A 120 12.36 -9.45 11.33
CA GLY A 120 12.62 -10.85 10.99
C GLY A 120 12.42 -11.81 12.16
N ARG A 121 12.75 -13.08 11.94
CA ARG A 121 12.53 -14.20 12.88
C ARG A 121 13.11 -13.93 14.28
N PHE A 122 14.31 -13.36 14.33
CA PHE A 122 15.04 -13.14 15.58
C PHE A 122 14.84 -11.75 16.18
N ALA A 123 14.12 -10.84 15.50
CA ALA A 123 14.01 -9.45 15.93
C ALA A 123 13.40 -9.31 17.34
N ALA A 124 12.36 -10.10 17.65
CA ALA A 124 11.71 -10.07 18.96
C ALA A 124 12.63 -10.56 20.08
N GLU A 125 13.38 -11.64 19.81
CA GLU A 125 14.32 -12.22 20.76
C GLU A 125 15.53 -11.31 20.99
N ASN A 126 16.17 -10.84 19.92
CA ASN A 126 17.32 -9.94 19.97
C ASN A 126 17.00 -8.64 20.71
N ARG A 127 15.81 -8.08 20.49
CA ARG A 127 15.37 -6.87 21.21
C ARG A 127 15.14 -7.15 22.69
N ARG A 128 14.49 -8.27 23.03
CA ARG A 128 14.30 -8.70 24.42
C ARG A 128 15.64 -8.88 25.15
N ARG A 129 16.64 -9.52 24.51
CA ARG A 129 17.99 -9.68 25.07
C ARG A 129 18.67 -8.34 25.38
N ARG A 130 18.38 -7.30 24.61
CA ARG A 130 18.87 -5.92 24.81
C ARG A 130 17.98 -5.09 25.75
N GLY A 131 16.97 -5.69 26.40
CA GLY A 131 16.01 -4.96 27.22
C GLY A 131 15.08 -4.02 26.44
N LEU A 132 15.03 -4.16 25.11
CA LEU A 132 14.18 -3.35 24.24
C LEU A 132 12.78 -3.96 24.11
N GLY A 133 11.80 -3.10 23.83
CA GLY A 133 10.41 -3.50 23.61
C GLY A 133 10.19 -4.33 22.33
N LYS A 134 8.92 -4.43 21.92
CA LYS A 134 8.53 -5.19 20.72
C LYS A 134 9.23 -4.65 19.47
N PRO A 135 9.50 -5.53 18.47
CA PRO A 135 10.02 -5.09 17.18
C PRO A 135 9.14 -4.03 16.54
N GLU A 136 9.80 -3.15 15.79
CA GLU A 136 9.13 -2.10 15.03
C GLU A 136 8.29 -2.70 13.88
N THR A 137 7.37 -1.88 13.39
CA THR A 137 6.49 -2.22 12.28
C THR A 137 6.65 -1.18 11.18
N PHE A 138 6.42 -1.57 9.93
CA PHE A 138 6.41 -0.64 8.81
C PHE A 138 5.13 -0.79 7.99
N ASP A 139 4.73 0.31 7.36
CA ASP A 139 3.59 0.32 6.45
C ASP A 139 4.12 0.17 5.02
N PHE A 140 3.53 -0.75 4.25
CA PHE A 140 3.83 -0.97 2.84
C PHE A 140 2.57 -1.44 2.13
N LEU A 141 2.25 -0.87 0.97
CA LEU A 141 1.06 -1.21 0.17
C LEU A 141 -0.26 -1.24 0.95
N GLY A 142 -0.44 -0.30 1.89
CA GLY A 142 -1.66 -0.21 2.70
C GLY A 142 -1.78 -1.24 3.82
N PHE A 143 -0.70 -1.98 4.12
CA PHE A 143 -0.60 -2.88 5.25
C PHE A 143 0.55 -2.51 6.18
N THR A 144 0.28 -2.54 7.48
CA THR A 144 1.29 -2.59 8.53
C THR A 144 1.81 -4.01 8.63
N HIS A 145 3.11 -4.20 8.40
CA HIS A 145 3.84 -5.46 8.51
C HIS A 145 4.44 -5.57 9.90
N CYS A 146 4.15 -6.68 10.59
CA CYS A 146 4.68 -6.96 11.91
C CYS A 146 5.18 -8.40 12.04
N CYS A 147 6.25 -8.55 12.82
CA CYS A 147 6.75 -9.86 13.23
C CYS A 147 5.75 -10.51 14.20
N SER A 148 5.35 -11.75 13.92
CA SER A 148 4.40 -12.49 14.74
C SER A 148 4.75 -13.98 14.73
N THR A 149 4.05 -14.75 15.55
CA THR A 149 4.12 -16.21 15.57
C THR A 149 2.80 -16.79 15.07
N ASN A 150 2.89 -17.91 14.36
CA ASN A 150 1.73 -18.70 13.96
C ASN A 150 1.23 -19.53 15.15
N ARG A 151 0.20 -20.36 14.93
CA ARG A 151 -0.38 -21.20 16.00
C ARG A 151 0.57 -22.28 16.50
N SER A 152 1.52 -22.74 15.67
CA SER A 152 2.53 -23.74 16.02
C SER A 152 3.81 -23.13 16.60
N GLY A 153 3.84 -21.81 16.88
CA GLY A 153 5.03 -21.12 17.40
C GLY A 153 6.08 -20.74 16.35
N GLY A 154 5.89 -21.13 15.09
CA GLY A 154 6.72 -20.71 13.96
C GLY A 154 6.62 -19.21 13.68
N PHE A 155 7.69 -18.63 13.12
CA PHE A 155 7.71 -17.23 12.72
C PHE A 155 6.80 -16.98 11.52
N GLN A 156 6.02 -15.90 11.58
CA GLN A 156 5.22 -15.42 10.46
C GLN A 156 5.25 -13.89 10.38
N ILE A 157 5.14 -13.36 9.17
CA ILE A 157 4.90 -11.93 8.96
C ILE A 157 3.39 -11.71 8.90
N ARG A 158 2.85 -10.99 9.89
CA ARG A 158 1.44 -10.61 9.90
C ARG A 158 1.27 -9.27 9.18
N ARG A 159 0.28 -9.20 8.30
CA ARG A 159 -0.11 -8.01 7.55
C ARG A 159 -1.45 -7.52 8.04
N LEU A 160 -1.51 -6.28 8.49
CA LEU A 160 -2.71 -5.70 9.04
C LEU A 160 -3.05 -4.40 8.34
N THR A 161 -4.32 -4.12 8.04
CA THR A 161 -4.67 -2.87 7.33
C THR A 161 -4.19 -1.65 8.10
N VAL A 162 -3.56 -0.69 7.40
CA VAL A 162 -3.09 0.57 7.98
C VAL A 162 -4.27 1.34 8.58
N LYS A 163 -4.13 1.72 9.86
CA LYS A 163 -5.20 2.41 10.62
C LYS A 163 -5.64 3.70 9.94
N LYS A 164 -4.69 4.49 9.40
CA LYS A 164 -4.96 5.74 8.69
C LYS A 164 -5.85 5.51 7.46
N ARG A 165 -5.54 4.50 6.64
CA ARG A 165 -6.34 4.13 5.46
C ARG A 165 -7.75 3.69 5.85
N MET A 166 -7.86 2.80 6.85
CA MET A 166 -9.17 2.36 7.35
C MET A 166 -10.04 3.53 7.84
N ARG A 167 -9.45 4.46 8.61
CA ARG A 167 -10.16 5.66 9.08
C ARG A 167 -10.60 6.55 7.92
N ALA A 168 -9.74 6.77 6.93
CA ALA A 168 -10.09 7.55 5.74
C ALA A 168 -11.26 6.93 4.96
N THR A 169 -11.26 5.60 4.77
CA THR A 169 -12.37 4.90 4.12
C THR A 169 -13.67 5.02 4.91
N LEU A 170 -13.64 4.85 6.25
CA LEU A 170 -14.83 5.01 7.09
C LEU A 170 -15.37 6.45 7.05
N LEU A 171 -14.48 7.45 6.99
CA LEU A 171 -14.87 8.84 6.84
C LEU A 171 -15.55 9.10 5.48
N ALA A 172 -14.98 8.58 4.39
CA ALA A 172 -15.58 8.68 3.06
C ALA A 172 -16.97 8.02 3.01
N ILE A 173 -17.12 6.83 3.62
CA ILE A 173 -18.42 6.15 3.74
C ILE A 173 -19.41 7.01 4.53
N ARG A 174 -18.99 7.62 5.64
CA ARG A 174 -19.84 8.48 6.46
C ARG A 174 -20.36 9.68 5.67
N GLU A 175 -19.48 10.37 4.93
CA GLU A 175 -19.87 11.53 4.13
C GLU A 175 -20.79 11.14 2.97
N GLU A 176 -20.51 10.02 2.31
CA GLU A 176 -21.37 9.54 1.23
C GLU A 176 -22.74 9.08 1.75
N LEU A 177 -22.80 8.42 2.91
CA LEU A 177 -24.06 8.10 3.60
C LEU A 177 -24.87 9.37 3.95
N LYS A 178 -24.19 10.49 4.23
CA LYS A 178 -24.87 11.77 4.49
C LYS A 178 -25.51 12.32 3.22
N ARG A 179 -24.83 12.22 2.07
CA ARG A 179 -25.35 12.64 0.75
C ARG A 179 -26.52 11.77 0.30
N ARG A 180 -26.39 10.45 0.45
CA ARG A 180 -27.41 9.44 0.05
C ARG A 180 -28.57 9.29 1.03
N ARG A 181 -28.76 10.22 1.98
CA ARG A 181 -29.74 10.07 3.07
C ARG A 181 -31.19 9.93 2.56
N HIS A 182 -31.50 10.53 1.42
CA HIS A 182 -32.83 10.51 0.81
C HIS A 182 -33.09 9.25 -0.04
N GLU A 183 -32.03 8.53 -0.46
CA GLU A 183 -32.15 7.32 -1.28
C GLU A 183 -32.84 6.17 -0.53
N SER A 184 -33.42 5.22 -1.26
CA SER A 184 -34.06 4.05 -0.67
C SER A 184 -33.05 3.13 0.05
N VAL A 185 -33.52 2.38 1.05
CA VAL A 185 -32.66 1.45 1.82
C VAL A 185 -31.97 0.41 0.92
N PRO A 186 -32.65 -0.20 -0.08
CA PRO A 186 -32.00 -1.15 -0.99
C PRO A 186 -30.86 -0.54 -1.81
N VAL A 187 -31.03 0.69 -2.33
CA VAL A 187 -30.00 1.37 -3.14
C VAL A 187 -28.75 1.64 -2.30
N VAL A 188 -28.93 2.20 -1.10
CA VAL A 188 -27.80 2.43 -0.17
C VAL A 188 -27.17 1.11 0.26
N GLY A 189 -27.96 0.07 0.51
CA GLY A 189 -27.49 -1.27 0.85
C GLY A 189 -26.61 -1.88 -0.24
N GLN A 190 -27.05 -1.83 -1.50
CA GLN A 190 -26.26 -2.32 -2.65
C GLN A 190 -24.97 -1.53 -2.86
N TRP A 191 -25.01 -0.21 -2.66
CA TRP A 191 -23.81 0.61 -2.69
C TRP A 191 -22.82 0.21 -1.58
N LEU A 192 -23.29 0.04 -0.34
CA LEU A 192 -22.46 -0.44 0.76
C LEU A 192 -21.89 -1.83 0.49
N ALA A 193 -22.68 -2.74 -0.10
CA ALA A 193 -22.24 -4.07 -0.47
C ALA A 193 -21.03 -4.01 -1.41
N ARG A 194 -21.09 -3.18 -2.46
CA ARG A 194 -19.98 -2.98 -3.41
C ARG A 194 -18.75 -2.37 -2.75
N VAL A 195 -18.92 -1.34 -1.92
CA VAL A 195 -17.81 -0.67 -1.23
C VAL A 195 -17.11 -1.60 -0.24
N VAL A 196 -17.88 -2.31 0.60
CA VAL A 196 -17.32 -3.24 1.60
C VAL A 196 -16.69 -4.44 0.92
N SER A 197 -17.30 -4.99 -0.13
CA SER A 197 -16.73 -6.08 -0.91
C SER A 197 -15.41 -5.67 -1.56
N GLY A 198 -15.35 -4.50 -2.20
CA GLY A 198 -14.10 -3.98 -2.78
C GLY A 198 -13.00 -3.79 -1.73
N TYR A 199 -13.36 -3.26 -0.56
CA TYR A 199 -12.42 -3.11 0.56
C TYR A 199 -11.91 -4.46 1.07
N PHE A 200 -12.79 -5.46 1.21
CA PHE A 200 -12.42 -6.82 1.63
C PHE A 200 -11.58 -7.54 0.57
N ASN A 201 -11.91 -7.40 -0.71
CA ASN A 201 -11.14 -8.01 -1.79
C ASN A 201 -9.67 -7.58 -1.76
N TYR A 202 -9.37 -6.35 -1.35
CA TYR A 202 -7.97 -5.91 -1.19
C TYR A 202 -7.39 -6.31 0.18
N HIS A 203 -8.13 -6.14 1.26
CA HIS A 203 -7.58 -6.23 2.62
C HIS A 203 -7.78 -7.57 3.33
N ALA A 204 -8.54 -8.51 2.78
CA ALA A 204 -8.84 -9.81 3.40
C ALA A 204 -7.72 -10.83 3.22
N VAL A 205 -6.54 -10.44 3.70
CA VAL A 205 -5.35 -11.28 3.82
C VAL A 205 -5.36 -12.05 5.14
N PRO A 206 -4.72 -13.23 5.19
CA PRO A 206 -4.63 -14.03 6.42
C PRO A 206 -4.07 -13.24 7.60
N GLY A 207 -4.69 -13.41 8.77
CA GLY A 207 -4.33 -12.70 10.00
C GLY A 207 -4.94 -11.30 10.17
N ASN A 208 -5.67 -10.78 9.16
CA ASN A 208 -6.30 -9.45 9.21
C ASN A 208 -7.82 -9.46 9.47
N LEU A 209 -8.46 -10.63 9.51
CA LEU A 209 -9.93 -10.76 9.61
C LEU A 209 -10.52 -10.06 10.84
N ILE A 210 -9.82 -10.04 11.98
CA ILE A 210 -10.29 -9.34 13.19
C ILE A 210 -10.43 -7.83 12.92
N ARG A 211 -9.46 -7.21 12.23
CA ARG A 211 -9.56 -5.79 11.86
C ARG A 211 -10.69 -5.55 10.86
N LEU A 212 -10.90 -6.47 9.92
CA LEU A 212 -12.01 -6.38 8.96
C LEU A 212 -13.38 -6.56 9.63
N GLY A 213 -13.49 -7.41 10.64
CA GLY A 213 -14.68 -7.51 11.49
C GLY A 213 -14.96 -6.19 12.19
N GLY A 214 -13.93 -5.56 12.78
CA GLY A 214 -14.03 -4.21 13.34
C GLY A 214 -14.48 -3.15 12.32
N PHE A 215 -13.95 -3.21 11.09
CA PHE A 215 -14.38 -2.35 10.00
C PHE A 215 -15.86 -2.57 9.63
N ARG A 216 -16.29 -3.84 9.46
CA ARG A 216 -17.69 -4.20 9.20
C ARG A 216 -18.61 -3.61 10.25
N LEU A 217 -18.28 -3.81 11.52
CA LEU A 217 -19.06 -3.29 12.64
C LEU A 217 -19.13 -1.76 12.62
N ALA A 218 -18.04 -1.08 12.27
CA ALA A 218 -18.03 0.37 12.13
C ALA A 218 -18.94 0.85 10.99
N VAL A 219 -18.90 0.20 9.82
CA VAL A 219 -19.80 0.49 8.69
C VAL A 219 -21.26 0.27 9.09
N CYS A 220 -21.57 -0.84 9.75
CA CYS A 220 -22.90 -1.14 10.28
C CYS A 220 -23.40 -0.04 11.24
N ARG A 221 -22.53 0.43 12.15
CA ARG A 221 -22.86 1.54 13.07
C ARG A 221 -23.15 2.84 12.32
N LEU A 222 -22.34 3.19 11.32
CA LEU A 222 -22.53 4.38 10.49
C LEU A 222 -23.84 4.32 9.72
N TRP A 223 -24.15 3.20 9.07
CA TRP A 223 -25.38 3.04 8.31
C TRP A 223 -26.62 3.09 9.21
N ARG A 224 -26.59 2.40 10.35
CA ARG A 224 -27.65 2.48 11.36
C ARG A 224 -27.87 3.91 11.83
N GLN A 225 -26.80 4.68 12.08
CA GLN A 225 -26.91 6.07 12.49
C GLN A 225 -27.51 6.95 11.39
N ALA A 226 -27.17 6.72 10.12
CA ALA A 226 -27.76 7.43 8.98
C ALA A 226 -29.28 7.16 8.86
N LEU A 227 -29.72 5.90 9.02
CA LEU A 227 -31.13 5.53 8.96
C LEU A 227 -31.96 6.12 10.12
N LYS A 228 -31.39 6.16 11.34
CA LYS A 228 -32.01 6.84 12.48
C LYS A 228 -32.23 8.33 12.20
N ARG A 229 -31.22 9.01 11.65
CA ARG A 229 -31.30 10.44 11.29
C ARG A 229 -32.28 10.73 10.15
N ARG A 230 -32.46 9.81 9.21
CA ARG A 230 -33.43 9.96 8.10
C ARG A 230 -34.86 9.90 8.62
N SER A 231 -35.18 8.91 9.44
CA SER A 231 -36.55 8.60 9.83
C SER A 231 -37.06 9.44 11.00
N GLN A 232 -36.22 10.29 11.61
CA GLN A 232 -36.45 10.94 12.91
C GLN A 232 -36.84 9.96 14.03
N ARG A 233 -36.73 8.65 13.81
CA ARG A 233 -37.03 7.61 14.79
C ARG A 233 -35.82 7.39 15.68
N ASN A 234 -36.00 7.62 16.98
CA ASN A 234 -34.95 7.39 17.98
C ASN A 234 -34.64 5.90 18.22
N ARG A 235 -35.52 4.97 17.80
CA ARG A 235 -35.39 3.51 18.05
C ARG A 235 -35.39 2.69 16.76
N LEU A 236 -34.23 2.49 16.14
CA LEU A 236 -33.98 1.34 15.27
C LEU A 236 -33.27 0.27 16.12
N GLN A 237 -34.01 -0.78 16.50
CA GLN A 237 -33.46 -1.90 17.27
C GLN A 237 -32.40 -2.65 16.46
N TRP A 238 -31.37 -3.14 17.16
CA TRP A 238 -30.25 -3.86 16.54
C TRP A 238 -30.70 -5.16 15.85
N SER A 239 -31.69 -5.86 16.42
CA SER A 239 -32.29 -7.06 15.82
C SER A 239 -32.89 -6.79 14.43
N ARG A 240 -33.65 -5.70 14.30
CA ARG A 240 -34.25 -5.28 13.02
C ARG A 240 -33.19 -4.80 12.02
N PHE A 241 -32.17 -4.09 12.48
CA PHE A 241 -31.05 -3.68 11.62
C PHE A 241 -30.16 -4.86 11.21
N GLY A 242 -30.03 -5.88 12.06
CA GLY A 242 -29.24 -7.09 11.79
C GLY A 242 -29.63 -7.74 10.47
N ARG A 243 -30.93 -7.91 10.22
CA ARG A 243 -31.45 -8.44 8.94
C ARG A 243 -30.98 -7.64 7.71
N LEU A 244 -30.94 -6.31 7.80
CA LEU A 244 -30.42 -5.46 6.72
C LEU A 244 -28.90 -5.56 6.59
N ALA A 245 -28.19 -5.59 7.72
CA ALA A 245 -26.75 -5.72 7.73
C ALA A 245 -26.29 -7.07 7.16
N ASP A 246 -27.00 -8.16 7.45
CA ASP A 246 -26.67 -9.49 6.97
C ASP A 246 -27.03 -9.67 5.49
N LEU A 247 -28.06 -8.96 5.01
CA LEU A 247 -28.41 -8.95 3.59
C LEU A 247 -27.38 -8.22 2.72
N TYR A 248 -26.85 -7.08 3.18
CA TYR A 248 -26.05 -6.19 2.32
C TYR A 248 -24.57 -6.09 2.70
N ILE A 249 -24.22 -6.28 3.98
CA ILE A 249 -22.85 -6.05 4.47
C ILE A 249 -22.17 -7.41 4.64
N PRO A 250 -21.29 -7.81 3.69
CA PRO A 250 -20.68 -9.12 3.72
C PRO A 250 -19.85 -9.32 4.98
N SER A 251 -19.75 -10.58 5.42
CA SER A 251 -18.84 -10.97 6.50
C SER A 251 -17.42 -11.13 5.95
N PRO A 252 -16.39 -10.72 6.71
CA PRO A 252 -15.01 -10.85 6.26
C PRO A 252 -14.62 -12.32 6.16
N ARG A 253 -14.11 -12.72 5.01
CA ARG A 253 -13.54 -14.05 4.73
C ARG A 253 -12.19 -13.85 4.06
N ASN A 254 -11.24 -14.76 4.28
CA ASN A 254 -9.95 -14.68 3.59
C ASN A 254 -10.19 -14.77 2.08
N ALA A 255 -9.82 -13.72 1.36
CA ALA A 255 -9.90 -13.67 -0.10
C ALA A 255 -8.55 -14.03 -0.75
N HIS A 256 -7.48 -14.08 0.05
CA HIS A 256 -6.12 -14.36 -0.40
C HIS A 256 -5.56 -15.60 0.28
N PRO A 257 -4.81 -16.44 -0.44
CA PRO A 257 -4.13 -17.59 0.14
C PRO A 257 -3.05 -17.15 1.14
N TYR A 258 -2.57 -18.09 1.96
CA TYR A 258 -1.42 -17.83 2.82
C TYR A 258 -0.18 -17.55 1.96
N PRO A 259 0.78 -16.74 2.43
CA PRO A 259 2.01 -16.50 1.70
C PRO A 259 2.72 -17.80 1.30
N GLU A 260 2.68 -18.79 2.19
CA GLU A 260 3.29 -20.12 2.05
C GLU A 260 2.73 -20.84 0.82
N ASP A 261 1.40 -20.85 0.67
CA ASP A 261 0.71 -21.44 -0.49
C ASP A 261 0.96 -20.65 -1.78
N ARG A 262 1.13 -19.32 -1.68
CA ARG A 262 1.31 -18.44 -2.85
C ARG A 262 2.68 -18.64 -3.51
N PHE A 263 3.71 -18.90 -2.70
CA PHE A 263 5.07 -19.14 -3.17
C PHE A 263 5.38 -20.62 -3.42
N ALA A 264 4.47 -21.54 -3.04
CA ALA A 264 4.54 -22.96 -3.40
C ALA A 264 4.12 -23.24 -4.87
N SER A 265 4.13 -22.23 -5.75
CA SER A 265 4.17 -22.47 -7.19
C SER A 265 5.55 -23.01 -7.54
N ARG A 266 5.66 -24.33 -7.62
CA ARG A 266 6.82 -25.07 -8.12
C ARG A 266 7.25 -24.50 -9.48
N THR A 267 8.39 -23.81 -9.50
CA THR A 267 9.42 -23.89 -10.56
C THR A 267 10.72 -23.33 -10.03
#